data_AF-A0A5C7I883-F1
#
_entry.id   AF-A0A5C7I883-F1
#
_cell.length_a   1.000
_cell.length_b   1.000
_cell.length_c   1.000
_cell.angle_alpha   90.00
_cell.angle_beta   90.00
_cell.angle_gamma   90.00
#
_symmetry.space_group_name_H-M   'P 1'
#
loop_
_entity.id
_entity.type
_entity.pdbx_description
1 polymer ?
#
loop_
_entity_poly.entity_id
_entity_poly.type
_entity_poly.pdbx_seq_one_letter_code
_entity_poly.pdbx_strand_id
1 'polypeptide(L)'
;MISLAAISGAQSFNVDGWASTRLEAEKKTVTNLQFYSHDTLSGKNPSAVRVAQASETTKSPTLFRMVMMADDPLTKTLDPKSKLVGRAQGLYGSASQAELGLIMVFNFGFTEGMYKGSSINILGLNLAMNPVREMSTCLCSTCHNNP
;
A
#
# COMPACT_ATOMS: atom_id res chain seq x y z
N MET A 1 -30.91 23.80 -8.84
CA MET A 1 -31.29 24.93 -7.96
C MET A 1 -32.55 24.52 -7.21
N ILE A 2 -32.42 23.88 -6.05
CA ILE A 2 -33.54 23.57 -5.16
C ILE A 2 -33.05 23.77 -3.71
N SER A 3 -33.86 24.52 -2.98
CA SER A 3 -33.67 25.08 -1.65
C SER A 3 -33.52 24.04 -0.54
N LEU A 4 -32.76 24.44 0.50
CA LEU A 4 -32.87 23.87 1.84
C LEU A 4 -34.18 24.31 2.50
N ALA A 5 -34.85 23.37 3.17
CA ALA A 5 -35.72 23.67 4.29
C ALA A 5 -35.33 22.76 5.47
N ALA A 6 -35.00 23.38 6.59
CA ALA A 6 -34.70 22.71 7.85
C ALA A 6 -36.00 22.33 8.57
N ILE A 7 -36.08 21.13 9.13
CA ILE A 7 -37.12 20.75 10.09
C ILE A 7 -36.45 20.07 11.29
N SER A 8 -36.72 20.67 12.46
CA SER A 8 -36.40 20.24 13.82
C SER A 8 -37.11 18.93 14.19
N GLY A 9 -36.48 18.17 15.08
CA GLY A 9 -36.73 16.73 15.25
C GLY A 9 -38.06 16.29 15.89
N ALA A 10 -38.41 15.04 15.61
CA ALA A 10 -38.81 14.00 16.56
C ALA A 10 -38.72 12.64 15.84
N GLN A 11 -38.35 11.61 16.59
CA GLN A 11 -37.86 10.31 16.11
C GLN A 11 -38.87 9.51 15.26
N SER A 12 -38.37 8.92 14.17
CA SER A 12 -38.87 7.66 13.63
C SER A 12 -37.65 6.76 13.38
N PHE A 13 -37.66 5.57 13.98
CA PHE A 13 -36.69 4.54 13.65
C PHE A 13 -37.17 3.89 12.35
N ASN A 14 -36.42 4.09 11.27
CA ASN A 14 -36.57 3.28 10.08
C ASN A 14 -35.27 2.51 9.85
N VAL A 15 -35.35 1.20 10.05
CA VAL A 15 -34.26 0.26 9.82
C VAL A 15 -34.31 -0.09 8.34
N ASP A 16 -33.52 0.62 7.52
CA ASP A 16 -33.27 0.25 6.13
C ASP A 16 -31.86 0.70 5.71
N GLY A 17 -30.87 -0.19 5.89
CA GLY A 17 -29.49 0.01 5.41
C GLY A 17 -28.50 -0.98 6.04
N TRP A 18 -27.97 -1.92 5.24
CA TRP A 18 -27.25 -3.14 5.63
C TRP A 18 -25.94 -3.00 6.42
N ALA A 19 -25.50 -1.78 6.71
CA ALA A 19 -24.37 -1.51 7.60
C ALA A 19 -24.75 -0.40 8.57
N SER A 20 -25.36 -0.78 9.68
CA SER A 20 -25.59 0.10 10.82
C SER A 20 -24.91 -0.47 12.05
N THR A 21 -23.67 -0.03 12.25
CA THR A 21 -23.02 -0.04 13.55
C THR A 21 -22.33 1.31 13.71
N ARG A 22 -22.89 2.19 14.56
CA ARG A 22 -22.06 3.21 15.22
C ARG A 22 -21.17 2.43 16.18
N LEU A 23 -19.99 2.04 15.70
CA LEU A 23 -18.90 1.69 16.59
C LEU A 23 -18.60 2.99 17.35
N GLU A 24 -18.92 3.02 18.64
CA GLU A 24 -18.24 3.94 19.54
C GLU A 24 -16.76 3.83 19.20
N ALA A 25 -16.15 4.92 18.76
CA ALA A 25 -14.76 4.88 18.32
C ALA A 25 -13.93 4.47 19.53
N GLU A 26 -13.61 3.17 19.61
CA GLU A 26 -12.51 2.68 20.43
C GLU A 26 -11.35 3.63 20.19
N LYS A 27 -10.70 4.06 21.28
CA LYS A 27 -9.61 5.04 21.25
C LYS A 27 -8.67 4.70 20.08
N LYS A 28 -8.73 5.49 19.01
CA LYS A 28 -8.01 5.22 17.76
C LYS A 28 -6.53 5.14 18.08
N THR A 29 -5.96 3.95 18.01
CA THR A 29 -4.52 3.77 18.18
C THR A 29 -3.84 4.16 16.88
N VAL A 30 -2.93 5.13 16.96
CA VAL A 30 -2.11 5.55 15.82
C VAL A 30 -0.71 5.01 16.04
N THR A 31 -0.22 4.22 15.10
CA THR A 31 1.13 3.68 15.10
C THR A 31 1.92 4.31 13.96
N ASN A 32 3.09 4.87 14.28
CA ASN A 32 4.05 5.32 13.28
C ASN A 32 5.08 4.22 13.04
N LEU A 33 5.17 3.76 11.79
CA LEU A 33 6.14 2.76 11.35
C LEU A 33 7.14 3.43 10.41
N GLN A 34 8.43 3.14 10.60
CA GLN A 34 9.49 3.61 9.73
C GLN A 34 10.42 2.43 9.38
N PHE A 35 10.59 2.21 8.10
CA PHE A 35 11.44 1.17 7.52
C PHE A 35 11.84 1.58 6.10
N TYR A 36 12.80 0.86 5.51
CA TYR A 36 13.35 1.15 4.19
C TYR A 36 13.19 -0.08 3.29
N SER A 37 12.55 0.10 2.13
CA SER A 37 12.39 -0.95 1.11
C SER A 37 13.51 -0.86 0.08
N HIS A 38 14.06 -2.01 -0.34
CA HIS A 38 15.18 -2.06 -1.29
C HIS A 38 14.80 -2.82 -2.56
N ASP A 39 14.29 -2.09 -3.56
CA ASP A 39 13.98 -2.65 -4.87
C ASP A 39 15.27 -2.81 -5.71
N THR A 40 15.61 -4.06 -6.02
CA THR A 40 16.85 -4.44 -6.71
C THR A 40 16.51 -5.06 -8.06
N LEU A 41 16.65 -4.27 -9.12
CA LEU A 41 16.22 -4.63 -10.49
C LEU A 41 17.23 -5.46 -11.29
N SER A 42 18.45 -5.65 -10.77
CA SER A 42 19.55 -6.25 -11.52
C SER A 42 20.58 -6.92 -10.61
N GLY A 43 21.57 -7.59 -11.20
CA GLY A 43 22.60 -8.34 -10.49
C GLY A 43 22.29 -9.82 -10.38
N LYS A 44 23.05 -10.54 -9.54
CA LYS A 44 22.96 -12.00 -9.45
C LYS A 44 21.61 -12.48 -8.91
N ASN A 45 21.06 -11.75 -7.93
CA ASN A 45 19.82 -12.08 -7.23
C ASN A 45 18.94 -10.82 -7.14
N PRO A 46 18.23 -10.44 -8.22
CA PRO A 46 17.30 -9.31 -8.17
C PRO A 46 16.13 -9.60 -7.22
N SER A 47 15.61 -8.58 -6.55
CA SER A 47 14.42 -8.68 -5.70
C SER A 47 13.13 -8.40 -6.47
N ALA A 48 13.21 -7.70 -7.60
CA ALA A 48 12.10 -7.53 -8.53
C ALA A 48 12.47 -7.93 -9.95
N VAL A 49 11.53 -8.62 -10.61
CA VAL A 49 11.69 -9.17 -11.96
C VAL A 49 10.52 -8.77 -12.84
N ARG A 50 10.80 -8.50 -14.11
CA ARG A 50 9.76 -8.19 -15.10
C ARG A 50 9.01 -9.47 -15.47
N VAL A 51 7.70 -9.47 -15.27
CA VAL A 51 6.84 -10.62 -15.57
C VAL A 51 5.97 -10.41 -16.80
N ALA A 52 5.72 -9.15 -17.19
CA ALA A 52 5.03 -8.83 -18.43
C ALA A 52 5.44 -7.47 -18.99
N GLN A 53 5.36 -7.33 -20.31
CA GLN A 53 5.46 -6.05 -21.03
C GLN A 53 4.77 -6.14 -22.39
N ALA A 54 4.31 -5.01 -22.93
CA ALA A 54 3.88 -4.91 -24.32
C ALA A 54 5.07 -4.65 -25.26
N SER A 55 4.92 -4.92 -26.56
CA SER A 55 5.96 -4.64 -27.56
C SER A 55 6.39 -3.16 -27.57
N GLU A 56 5.43 -2.26 -27.38
CA GLU A 56 5.65 -0.82 -27.40
C GLU A 56 6.14 -0.24 -26.07
N THR A 57 6.25 -1.06 -25.01
CA THR A 57 6.67 -0.60 -23.67
C THR A 57 8.04 0.08 -23.70
N THR A 58 8.98 -0.44 -24.48
CA THR A 58 10.34 0.13 -24.58
C THR A 58 10.40 1.47 -25.32
N LYS A 59 9.37 1.80 -26.11
CA LYS A 59 9.24 3.09 -26.80
C LYS A 59 8.51 4.14 -25.94
N SER A 60 7.86 3.72 -24.86
CA SER A 60 7.17 4.61 -23.94
C SER A 60 8.17 5.27 -22.98
N PRO A 61 8.15 6.61 -22.84
CA PRO A 61 9.03 7.30 -21.89
C PRO A 61 8.71 6.97 -20.42
N THR A 62 7.52 6.43 -20.13
CA THR A 62 7.08 6.03 -18.78
C THR A 62 7.11 4.51 -18.58
N LEU A 63 7.58 3.76 -19.59
CA LEU A 63 7.52 2.30 -19.64
C LEU A 63 6.09 1.76 -19.52
N PHE A 64 5.07 2.51 -19.95
CA PHE A 64 3.67 2.12 -19.86
C PHE A 64 3.46 0.66 -20.33
N ARG A 65 2.63 -0.09 -19.57
CA ARG A 65 2.33 -1.54 -19.77
C ARG A 65 3.41 -2.51 -19.30
N MET A 66 4.45 -2.04 -18.62
CA MET A 66 5.41 -2.90 -17.90
C MET A 66 4.82 -3.40 -16.58
N VAL A 67 5.07 -4.66 -16.20
CA VAL A 67 4.69 -5.25 -14.91
C VAL A 67 5.89 -5.98 -14.29
N MET A 68 6.13 -5.73 -13.01
CA MET A 68 7.16 -6.32 -12.18
C MET A 68 6.54 -7.13 -11.05
N MET A 69 7.15 -8.26 -10.72
CA MET A 69 6.91 -9.02 -9.50
C MET A 69 8.07 -8.79 -8.55
N ALA A 70 7.78 -8.40 -7.31
CA ALA A 70 8.77 -8.00 -6.32
C ALA A 70 8.64 -8.80 -5.02
N ASP A 71 9.79 -9.12 -4.45
CA ASP A 71 9.99 -9.60 -3.10
C ASP A 71 11.14 -8.82 -2.49
N ASP A 72 10.87 -7.62 -1.98
CA ASP A 72 11.89 -6.66 -1.53
C ASP A 72 12.13 -6.73 -0.01
N PRO A 73 13.38 -6.65 0.47
CA PRO A 73 13.66 -6.61 1.90
C PRO A 73 13.23 -5.26 2.47
N LEU A 74 12.65 -5.30 3.68
CA LEU A 74 12.41 -4.12 4.51
C LEU A 74 13.46 -4.09 5.62
N THR A 75 14.20 -3.00 5.78
CA THR A 75 15.25 -2.85 6.79
C THR A 75 15.03 -1.67 7.72
N LYS A 76 15.73 -1.67 8.87
CA LYS A 76 15.64 -0.61 9.89
C LYS A 76 16.26 0.72 9.45
N THR A 77 17.32 0.69 8.63
CA THR A 77 18.00 1.90 8.13
C THR A 77 18.18 1.82 6.61
N LEU A 78 18.65 2.93 6.02
CA LEU A 78 19.00 3.00 4.58
C LEU A 78 20.08 1.99 4.16
N ASP A 79 20.88 1.45 5.08
CA ASP A 79 21.86 0.42 4.76
C ASP A 79 21.15 -0.91 4.46
N PRO A 80 21.28 -1.48 3.25
CA PRO A 80 20.67 -2.77 2.90
C PRO A 80 21.16 -3.93 3.78
N LYS A 81 22.31 -3.79 4.45
CA LYS A 81 22.85 -4.77 5.40
C LYS A 81 22.34 -4.58 6.83
N SER A 82 21.57 -3.52 7.09
CA SER A 82 20.97 -3.30 8.40
C SER A 82 19.91 -4.36 8.71
N LYS A 83 19.45 -4.38 9.96
CA LYS A 83 18.48 -5.39 10.44
C LYS A 83 17.26 -5.46 9.50
N LEU A 84 17.02 -6.65 8.94
CA LEU A 84 15.79 -6.99 8.24
C LEU A 84 14.63 -6.97 9.23
N VAL A 85 13.54 -6.29 8.88
CA VAL A 85 12.33 -6.16 9.72
C VAL A 85 11.09 -6.75 9.06
N GLY A 86 11.15 -7.05 7.76
CA GLY A 86 10.03 -7.56 6.99
C GLY A 86 10.36 -7.69 5.52
N ARG A 87 9.33 -7.93 4.71
CA ARG A 87 9.40 -7.98 3.25
C ARG A 87 8.21 -7.27 2.61
N ALA A 88 8.45 -6.59 1.50
CA ALA A 88 7.41 -6.05 0.63
C ALA A 88 7.24 -7.00 -0.57
N GLN A 89 6.13 -7.73 -0.57
CA GLN A 89 5.85 -8.77 -1.54
C GLN A 89 4.61 -8.42 -2.34
N GLY A 90 4.73 -8.41 -3.66
CA GLY A 90 3.64 -7.95 -4.52
C GLY A 90 4.14 -7.47 -5.86
N LEU A 91 3.26 -6.83 -6.62
CA LEU A 91 3.55 -6.40 -7.98
C LEU A 91 3.46 -4.88 -8.09
N TYR A 92 4.15 -4.36 -9.08
CA TYR A 92 3.89 -3.03 -9.57
C TYR A 92 3.98 -2.97 -11.09
N GLY A 93 3.38 -1.95 -11.68
CA GLY A 93 3.48 -1.74 -13.12
C GLY A 93 3.36 -0.29 -13.52
N SER A 94 3.96 0.05 -14.65
CA SER A 94 3.85 1.39 -15.23
C SER A 94 2.43 1.60 -15.78
N ALA A 95 1.65 2.40 -15.05
CA ALA A 95 0.22 2.61 -15.26
C ALA A 95 -0.15 4.00 -15.79
N SER A 96 0.82 4.94 -15.86
CA SER A 96 0.59 6.27 -16.42
C SER A 96 1.31 6.45 -17.78
N GLN A 97 0.64 7.12 -18.72
CA GLN A 97 1.20 7.49 -20.02
C GLN A 97 1.88 8.87 -19.99
N ALA A 98 1.48 9.74 -19.05
CA ALA A 98 1.95 11.13 -18.98
C ALA A 98 3.22 11.28 -18.11
N GLU A 99 3.34 10.47 -17.07
CA GLU A 99 4.44 10.52 -16.11
C GLU A 99 4.76 9.10 -15.60
N LEU A 100 5.88 8.93 -14.90
CA LEU A 100 6.29 7.62 -14.35
C LEU A 100 5.44 7.27 -13.11
N GLY A 101 4.20 6.87 -13.35
CA GLY A 101 3.25 6.41 -12.34
C GLY A 101 3.22 4.90 -12.26
N LEU A 102 3.62 4.36 -11.10
CA LEU A 102 3.59 2.93 -10.82
C LEU A 102 2.32 2.58 -10.05
N ILE A 103 1.47 1.70 -10.56
CA ILE A 103 0.44 1.09 -9.71
C ILE A 103 1.14 0.10 -8.78
N MET A 104 1.00 0.29 -7.47
CA MET A 104 1.62 -0.55 -6.44
C MET A 104 0.55 -1.46 -5.85
N VAL A 105 0.81 -2.77 -5.78
CA VAL A 105 -0.03 -3.76 -5.12
C VAL A 105 0.86 -4.64 -4.26
N PHE A 106 0.97 -4.31 -2.97
CA PHE A 106 1.99 -4.89 -2.09
C PHE A 106 1.44 -5.29 -0.73
N ASN A 107 1.94 -6.40 -0.22
CA ASN A 107 1.85 -6.82 1.16
C ASN A 107 3.18 -6.55 1.87
N PHE A 108 3.18 -5.67 2.86
CA PHE A 108 4.32 -5.37 3.73
C PHE A 108 4.21 -6.26 4.97
N GLY A 109 4.83 -7.45 4.91
CA GLY A 109 4.83 -8.43 5.98
C GLY A 109 5.98 -8.23 6.95
N PHE A 110 5.69 -8.05 8.24
CA PHE A 110 6.71 -7.86 9.27
C PHE A 110 7.13 -9.19 9.88
N THR A 111 8.43 -9.40 10.00
CA THR A 111 9.02 -10.65 10.50
C THR A 111 9.70 -10.50 11.86
N GLU A 112 9.77 -9.29 12.37
CA GLU A 112 10.49 -8.91 13.59
C GLU A 112 9.70 -7.91 14.45
N GLY A 113 10.07 -7.81 15.72
CA GLY A 113 9.48 -6.85 16.66
C GLY A 113 8.04 -7.19 17.06
N MET A 114 7.32 -6.20 17.62
CA MET A 114 5.97 -6.39 18.15
C MET A 114 4.92 -6.67 17.07
N TYR A 115 5.21 -6.38 15.81
CA TYR A 115 4.32 -6.61 14.68
C TYR A 115 4.69 -7.88 13.89
N LYS A 116 5.59 -8.71 14.42
CA LYS A 116 5.97 -9.99 13.77
C LYS A 116 4.72 -10.83 13.45
N GLY A 117 4.62 -11.23 12.19
CA GLY A 117 3.49 -11.98 11.63
C GLY A 117 2.34 -11.10 11.14
N SER A 118 2.33 -9.81 11.47
CA SER A 118 1.34 -8.87 10.95
C SER A 118 1.77 -8.29 9.60
N SER A 119 0.84 -7.69 8.87
CA SER A 119 1.14 -7.02 7.60
C SER A 119 0.23 -5.85 7.27
N ILE A 120 0.71 -4.97 6.38
CA ILE A 120 -0.03 -3.85 5.81
C ILE A 120 -0.09 -4.02 4.30
N ASN A 121 -1.29 -3.92 3.74
CA ASN A 121 -1.50 -3.99 2.29
C ASN A 121 -1.62 -2.58 1.71
N ILE A 122 -0.87 -2.32 0.64
CA ILE A 122 -0.90 -1.05 -0.10
C ILE A 122 -1.45 -1.32 -1.49
N LEU A 123 -2.45 -0.53 -1.89
CA LEU A 123 -2.89 -0.37 -3.26
C LEU A 123 -2.96 1.12 -3.57
N GLY A 124 -2.17 1.58 -4.51
CA GLY A 124 -2.14 3.00 -4.85
C GLY A 124 -1.24 3.34 -6.02
N LEU A 125 -1.46 4.52 -6.59
CA LEU A 125 -0.62 5.07 -7.63
C LEU A 125 0.58 5.81 -7.01
N ASN A 126 1.77 5.35 -7.37
CA ASN A 126 3.05 5.86 -6.91
C ASN A 126 3.70 6.69 -8.03
N LEU A 127 3.57 8.01 -7.96
CA LEU A 127 4.22 8.94 -8.89
C LEU A 127 5.72 9.02 -8.57
N ALA A 128 6.53 8.15 -9.18
CA ALA A 128 7.88 7.82 -8.72
C ALA A 128 8.85 9.01 -8.70
N MET A 129 8.59 10.04 -9.53
CA MET A 129 9.42 11.24 -9.61
C MET A 129 9.11 12.28 -8.50
N ASN A 130 8.04 12.10 -7.73
CA ASN A 130 7.72 12.99 -6.62
C ASN A 130 8.58 12.65 -5.38
N PRO A 131 9.07 13.67 -4.64
CA PRO A 131 9.94 13.47 -3.48
C PRO A 131 9.21 12.82 -2.29
N VAL A 132 7.92 13.12 -2.12
CA VAL A 132 7.03 12.52 -1.11
C VAL A 132 5.81 11.96 -1.84
N ARG A 133 5.41 10.74 -1.47
CA ARG A 133 4.37 9.98 -2.17
C ARG A 133 3.47 9.34 -1.13
N GLU A 134 2.21 9.72 -1.11
CA GLU A 134 1.21 9.14 -0.24
C GLU A 134 0.54 7.98 -0.96
N MET A 135 0.44 6.83 -0.29
CA MET A 135 -0.27 5.66 -0.79
C MET A 135 -1.21 5.16 0.30
N SER A 136 -2.45 4.88 -0.08
CA SER A 136 -3.45 4.37 0.84
C SER A 136 -3.14 2.93 1.25
N THR A 137 -3.39 2.63 2.52
CA THR A 137 -3.42 1.25 3.01
C THR A 137 -4.84 0.72 2.86
N CYS A 138 -4.98 -0.49 2.32
CA CYS A 138 -6.30 -1.08 2.04
C CYS A 138 -6.74 -2.08 3.10
N LEU A 139 -5.79 -2.72 3.79
CA LEU A 139 -6.06 -3.70 4.83
C LEU A 139 -4.84 -3.88 5.73
N CYS A 140 -5.06 -4.06 7.02
CA CYS A 140 -4.06 -4.54 7.97
C CYS A 140 -4.51 -5.92 8.47
N SER A 141 -3.62 -6.91 8.43
CA SER A 141 -3.83 -8.19 9.11
C SER A 141 -2.89 -8.28 10.29
N THR A 142 -3.45 -8.42 11.49
CA THR A 142 -2.68 -8.55 12.72
C THR A 142 -2.65 -10.02 13.14
N CYS A 143 -1.47 -10.62 13.26
CA CYS A 143 -1.33 -11.86 14.00
C CYS A 143 -1.17 -11.50 15.48
N HIS A 144 -2.24 -11.69 16.27
CA HIS A 144 -2.14 -11.65 17.73
C HIS A 144 -1.35 -12.89 18.19
N ASN A 145 -0.04 -12.75 18.34
CA ASN A 145 0.71 -13.65 19.21
C ASN A 145 0.46 -13.16 20.64
N ASN A 146 -0.63 -13.64 21.24
CA ASN A 146 -0.80 -13.54 22.69
C ASN A 146 0.33 -14.35 23.35
N PRO A 147 1.04 -13.82 24.36
CA PRO A 147 2.11 -14.54 25.04
C PRO A 147 1.66 -15.88 25.64
#